data_AF-A0A957KFR3-F1
#
_entry.id   AF-A0A957KFR3-F1
#
_cell.length_a   1.000
_cell.length_b   1.000
_cell.length_c   1.000
_cell.angle_alpha   90.00
_cell.angle_beta   90.00
_cell.angle_gamma   90.00
#
_symmetry.space_group_name_H-M   'P 1'
#
loop_
_entity.id
_entity.type
_entity.pdbx_description
1 polymer ?
#
loop_
_entity_poly.entity_id
_entity_poly.type
_entity_poly.pdbx_seq_one_letter_code
_entity_poly.pdbx_strand_id
1 'polypeptide(L)'
;MKNKRLWWLLFWFVAIFLVVWALSAVPLSETVALLLKLRPADLLIWLLMNLVVVVTMTGRWWYVLEGMGYKLPLAKLTTYRLAAYGVSYFTPGPQFGGEPFLVFPVQQRHDVPTTTAIAAVSVEKALELLVNFLFLATGLLISLLGQGEKGALTYGLIPLVIGLISVPVTFLWLFWRGQQPISRLLRWLQGRISRLRLGQILARIEEVEDGITAFCRHAPRAMRLALLGSFINWSLMLLEYWFLYYILGTPLTPLMLAT
;
A
#
# COMPACT_ATOMS: atom_id res chain seq x y z
N MET A 1 35.29 12.53 13.41
CA MET A 1 34.17 13.51 13.38
C MET A 1 34.08 14.33 12.08
N LYS A 2 35.19 14.74 11.44
CA LYS A 2 35.19 15.52 10.18
C LYS A 2 34.44 14.85 9.01
N ASN A 3 34.58 13.53 8.81
CA ASN A 3 33.92 12.83 7.70
C ASN A 3 32.39 12.83 7.78
N LYS A 4 31.79 12.76 8.97
CA LYS A 4 30.32 12.78 9.12
C LYS A 4 29.71 14.12 8.70
N ARG A 5 30.41 15.24 8.98
CA ARG A 5 29.98 16.57 8.53
C ARG A 5 30.06 16.72 7.01
N LEU A 6 31.10 16.18 6.38
CA LEU A 6 31.26 16.23 4.92
C LEU A 6 30.14 15.46 4.20
N TRP A 7 29.82 14.24 4.64
CA TRP A 7 28.72 13.45 4.06
C TRP A 7 27.35 14.11 4.24
N TRP A 8 27.12 14.72 5.40
CA TRP A 8 25.88 15.46 5.67
C TRP A 8 25.73 16.70 4.78
N LEU A 9 26.83 17.46 4.60
CA LEU A 9 26.85 18.60 3.68
C LEU A 9 26.66 18.18 2.22
N LEU A 10 27.32 17.09 1.80
CA LEU A 10 27.15 16.52 0.46
C LEU A 10 25.70 16.08 0.23
N PHE A 11 25.09 15.41 1.20
CA PHE A 11 23.68 15.00 1.15
C PHE A 11 22.75 16.19 0.94
N TRP A 12 22.90 17.25 1.75
CA TRP A 12 22.08 18.46 1.60
C TRP A 12 22.36 19.19 0.29
N PHE A 13 23.61 19.24 -0.16
CA PHE A 13 23.96 19.83 -1.45
C PHE A 13 23.27 19.09 -2.60
N VAL A 14 23.33 17.75 -2.61
CA VAL A 14 22.62 16.92 -3.60
C VAL A 14 21.11 17.11 -3.50
N ALA A 15 20.54 17.11 -2.28
CA ALA A 15 19.10 17.31 -2.09
C ALA A 15 18.64 18.67 -2.61
N ILE A 16 19.34 19.75 -2.26
CA ILE A 16 19.05 21.11 -2.74
C ILE A 16 19.23 21.19 -4.25
N PHE A 17 20.31 20.61 -4.81
CA PHE A 17 20.53 20.56 -6.24
C PHE A 17 19.37 19.86 -6.96
N LEU A 18 18.92 18.70 -6.47
CA LEU A 18 17.78 17.98 -7.02
C LEU A 18 16.47 18.77 -6.94
N VAL A 19 16.24 19.48 -5.82
CA VAL A 19 15.06 20.36 -5.67
C VAL A 19 15.10 21.52 -6.65
N VAL A 20 16.23 22.23 -6.75
CA VAL A 20 16.40 23.35 -7.69
C VAL A 20 16.27 22.87 -9.14
N TRP A 21 16.88 21.73 -9.46
CA TRP A 21 16.77 21.11 -10.78
C TRP A 21 15.32 20.73 -11.10
N ALA A 22 14.61 20.07 -10.18
CA ALA A 22 13.20 19.73 -10.37
C ALA A 22 12.32 20.97 -10.53
N LEU A 23 12.51 22.01 -9.71
CA LEU A 23 11.77 23.27 -9.80
C LEU A 23 12.08 24.05 -11.08
N SER A 24 13.29 23.93 -11.63
CA SER A 24 13.65 24.56 -12.90
C SER A 24 12.92 23.96 -14.11
N ALA A 25 12.46 22.70 -13.98
CA ALA A 25 11.68 22.02 -15.01
C ALA A 25 10.16 22.32 -14.94
N VAL A 26 9.70 22.97 -13.88
CA VAL A 26 8.27 23.26 -13.65
C VAL A 26 7.99 24.74 -13.93
N PRO A 27 7.00 25.09 -14.77
CA PRO A 27 6.56 26.47 -14.92
C PRO A 27 5.86 26.95 -13.64
N LEU A 28 6.64 27.46 -12.69
CA LEU A 28 6.17 27.83 -11.35
C LEU A 28 5.11 28.94 -11.39
N SER A 29 5.24 29.91 -12.31
CA SER A 29 4.27 30.99 -12.49
C SER A 29 2.90 30.44 -12.90
N GLU A 30 2.86 29.51 -13.86
CA GLU A 30 1.63 28.85 -14.31
C GLU A 30 1.04 27.96 -13.23
N THR A 31 1.87 27.21 -12.51
CA THR A 31 1.45 26.34 -11.40
C THR A 31 0.79 27.17 -10.29
N VAL A 32 1.42 28.27 -9.87
CA VAL A 32 0.85 29.17 -8.86
C VAL A 32 -0.44 29.82 -9.36
N ALA A 33 -0.49 30.25 -10.63
CA ALA A 33 -1.71 30.81 -11.22
C ALA A 33 -2.87 29.80 -11.28
N LEU A 34 -2.59 28.51 -11.51
CA LEU A 34 -3.59 27.44 -11.44
C LEU A 34 -4.06 27.20 -10.01
N LEU A 35 -3.14 27.15 -9.04
CA LEU A 35 -3.50 26.98 -7.63
C LEU A 35 -4.34 28.14 -7.09
N LEU A 36 -4.08 29.37 -7.52
CA LEU A 36 -4.86 30.55 -7.13
C LEU A 36 -6.29 30.56 -7.73
N LYS A 37 -6.56 29.76 -8.75
CA LYS A 37 -7.91 29.58 -9.30
C LYS A 37 -8.77 28.59 -8.51
N LEU A 38 -8.18 27.82 -7.59
CA LEU A 38 -8.90 26.84 -6.79
C LEU A 38 -9.87 27.54 -5.83
N ARG A 39 -11.15 27.16 -5.87
CA ARG A 39 -12.14 27.72 -4.96
C ARG A 39 -12.08 26.99 -3.62
N PRO A 40 -12.42 27.64 -2.50
CA PRO A 40 -12.51 26.96 -1.20
C PRO A 40 -13.46 25.75 -1.20
N ALA A 41 -14.52 25.80 -2.00
CA ALA A 41 -15.45 24.68 -2.18
C ALA A 41 -14.77 23.46 -2.84
N ASP A 42 -13.89 23.69 -3.82
CA ASP A 42 -13.14 22.62 -4.50
C ASP A 42 -12.19 21.93 -3.52
N LEU A 43 -11.51 22.71 -2.67
CA LEU A 43 -10.66 22.20 -1.60
C LEU A 43 -11.45 21.40 -0.56
N LEU A 44 -12.64 21.86 -0.19
CA LEU A 44 -13.51 21.15 0.76
C LEU A 44 -13.97 19.80 0.18
N ILE A 45 -14.39 19.77 -1.08
CA ILE A 45 -14.78 18.52 -1.75
C ILE A 45 -13.59 17.56 -1.81
N TRP A 46 -12.42 18.05 -2.22
CA TRP A 46 -11.20 17.25 -2.29
C TRP A 46 -10.80 16.68 -0.91
N LEU A 47 -10.93 17.47 0.15
CA LEU A 47 -10.72 17.03 1.53
C LEU A 47 -11.71 15.92 1.94
N LEU A 48 -12.99 16.08 1.60
CA LEU A 48 -14.02 15.07 1.90
C LEU A 48 -13.76 13.77 1.13
N MET A 49 -13.34 13.85 -0.13
CA MET A 49 -12.95 12.67 -0.90
C MET A 49 -11.79 11.93 -0.24
N ASN A 50 -10.75 12.66 0.18
CA ASN A 50 -9.62 12.09 0.92
C ASN A 50 -10.05 11.43 2.23
N LEU A 51 -10.98 12.05 2.97
CA LEU A 51 -11.51 11.46 4.19
C LEU A 51 -12.22 10.12 3.90
N VAL A 52 -13.02 10.06 2.84
CA VAL A 52 -13.70 8.82 2.43
C VAL A 52 -12.70 7.76 1.97
N VAL A 53 -11.63 8.14 1.26
CA VAL A 53 -10.51 7.24 0.91
C VAL A 53 -9.89 6.67 2.18
N VAL A 54 -9.46 7.51 3.13
CA VAL A 54 -8.83 7.05 4.38
C VAL A 54 -9.75 6.14 5.19
N VAL A 55 -11.04 6.47 5.30
CA VAL A 55 -12.02 5.64 6.01
C VAL A 55 -12.21 4.29 5.31
N THR A 56 -12.25 4.26 3.98
CA THR A 56 -12.37 3.02 3.20
C THR A 56 -11.13 2.14 3.33
N MET A 57 -9.92 2.73 3.26
CA MET A 57 -8.67 2.03 3.54
C MET A 57 -8.66 1.44 4.95
N THR A 58 -9.13 2.20 5.95
CA THR A 58 -9.25 1.72 7.33
C THR A 58 -10.27 0.58 7.43
N GLY A 59 -11.41 0.70 6.73
CA GLY A 59 -12.49 -0.28 6.73
C GLY A 59 -12.02 -1.67 6.31
N ARG A 60 -11.11 -1.76 5.34
CA ARG A 60 -10.47 -3.03 4.96
C ARG A 60 -9.79 -3.71 6.14
N TRP A 61 -8.93 -2.99 6.85
CA TRP A 61 -8.22 -3.51 8.03
C TRP A 61 -9.17 -3.83 9.18
N TRP A 62 -10.23 -3.02 9.34
CA TRP A 62 -11.30 -3.26 10.30
C TRP A 62 -12.00 -4.60 10.06
N TYR A 63 -12.39 -4.91 8.81
CA TYR A 63 -12.98 -6.22 8.48
C TYR A 63 -12.01 -7.38 8.73
N VAL A 64 -10.71 -7.19 8.45
CA VAL A 64 -9.71 -8.24 8.73
C VAL A 64 -9.62 -8.54 10.22
N LEU A 65 -9.50 -7.50 11.07
CA LEU A 65 -9.47 -7.64 12.52
C LEU A 65 -10.76 -8.26 13.06
N GLU A 66 -11.93 -7.83 12.56
CA GLU A 66 -13.22 -8.41 12.94
C GLU A 66 -13.30 -9.91 12.57
N GLY A 67 -12.83 -10.27 11.37
CA GLY A 67 -12.77 -11.67 10.94
C GLY A 67 -11.77 -12.52 11.74
N MET A 68 -10.80 -11.90 12.40
CA MET A 68 -9.90 -12.55 13.37
C MET A 68 -10.46 -12.57 14.80
N GLY A 69 -11.68 -12.05 15.01
CA GLY A 69 -12.36 -12.05 16.31
C GLY A 69 -12.22 -10.77 17.12
N TYR A 70 -11.59 -9.72 16.59
CA TYR A 70 -11.31 -8.48 17.32
C TYR A 70 -12.12 -7.30 16.76
N LYS A 71 -13.08 -6.82 17.56
CA LYS A 71 -13.94 -5.69 17.21
C LYS A 71 -13.39 -4.40 17.79
N LEU A 72 -12.79 -3.56 16.95
CA LEU A 72 -12.22 -2.28 17.34
C LEU A 72 -13.07 -1.11 16.79
N PRO A 73 -13.10 0.06 17.45
CA PRO A 73 -13.77 1.23 16.90
C PRO A 73 -13.06 1.74 15.64
N LEU A 74 -13.81 1.88 14.53
CA LEU A 74 -13.25 2.31 13.24
C LEU A 74 -12.49 3.64 13.35
N ALA A 75 -13.04 4.62 14.08
CA ALA A 75 -12.40 5.93 14.28
C ALA A 75 -11.02 5.85 14.94
N LYS A 76 -10.82 4.90 15.87
CA LYS A 76 -9.50 4.67 16.50
C LYS A 76 -8.53 4.06 15.50
N LEU A 77 -8.98 3.08 14.71
CA LEU A 77 -8.16 2.51 13.64
C LEU A 77 -7.78 3.55 12.58
N THR A 78 -8.68 4.46 12.22
CA THR A 78 -8.40 5.57 11.30
C THR A 78 -7.32 6.48 11.87
N THR A 79 -7.38 6.79 13.17
CA THR A 79 -6.35 7.60 13.85
C THR A 79 -4.98 6.91 13.80
N TYR A 80 -4.94 5.59 14.08
CA TYR A 80 -3.69 4.82 14.02
C TYR A 80 -3.13 4.76 12.60
N ARG A 81 -4.00 4.65 11.59
CA ARG A 81 -3.62 4.65 10.18
C ARG A 81 -3.05 5.99 9.73
N LEU A 82 -3.66 7.10 10.11
CA LEU A 82 -3.13 8.44 9.82
C LEU A 82 -1.75 8.63 10.44
N ALA A 83 -1.56 8.19 11.69
CA ALA A 83 -0.24 8.23 12.33
C ALA A 83 0.78 7.30 11.64
N ALA A 84 0.37 6.10 11.21
CA ALA A 84 1.21 5.20 10.43
C ALA A 84 1.61 5.81 9.07
N TYR A 85 0.70 6.49 8.37
CA TYR A 85 1.05 7.24 7.16
C TYR A 85 2.04 8.35 7.45
N GLY A 86 1.85 9.09 8.55
CA GLY A 86 2.83 10.07 9.04
C GLY A 86 4.22 9.46 9.17
N VAL A 87 4.35 8.29 9.81
CA VAL A 87 5.63 7.57 9.92
C VAL A 87 6.16 7.19 8.54
N SER A 88 5.33 6.61 7.67
CA SER A 88 5.72 6.21 6.30
C SER A 88 6.25 7.36 5.46
N TYR A 89 5.80 8.61 5.68
CA TYR A 89 6.32 9.78 4.97
C TYR A 89 7.74 10.19 5.40
N PHE A 90 8.15 9.82 6.62
CA PHE A 90 9.47 10.14 7.15
C PHE A 90 10.45 8.94 7.08
N THR A 91 9.98 7.75 6.73
CA THR A 91 10.82 6.57 6.55
C THR A 91 11.26 6.41 5.09
N PRO A 92 12.53 6.03 4.83
CA PRO A 92 13.02 5.84 3.47
C PRO A 92 12.37 4.61 2.82
N GLY A 93 11.62 4.83 1.73
CA GLY A 93 10.98 3.81 0.93
C GLY A 93 9.53 4.18 0.60
N PRO A 94 9.03 3.90 -0.61
CA PRO A 94 7.64 4.20 -0.94
C PRO A 94 6.71 3.34 -0.09
N GLN A 95 5.90 3.98 0.77
CA GLN A 95 4.82 3.33 1.52
C GLN A 95 5.25 2.27 2.55
N PHE A 96 6.53 2.20 2.92
CA PHE A 96 7.04 1.25 3.92
C PHE A 96 7.51 1.98 5.17
N GLY A 97 7.15 1.45 6.35
CA GLY A 97 7.66 1.91 7.65
C GLY A 97 6.58 2.27 8.66
N GLY A 98 5.36 2.53 8.21
CA GLY A 98 4.19 2.72 9.06
C GLY A 98 3.56 1.41 9.55
N GLU A 99 3.85 0.27 8.92
CA GLU A 99 3.25 -1.03 9.26
C GLU A 99 3.56 -1.49 10.69
N PRO A 100 4.80 -1.36 11.22
CA PRO A 100 5.05 -1.64 12.63
C PRO A 100 4.23 -0.74 13.57
N PHE A 101 3.96 0.50 13.13
CA PHE A 101 3.12 1.44 13.88
C PHE A 101 1.65 1.02 13.89
N LEU A 102 1.16 0.22 12.92
CA LEU A 102 -0.22 -0.31 12.98
C LEU A 102 -0.37 -1.40 14.04
N VAL A 103 0.68 -2.19 14.27
CA VAL A 103 0.68 -3.30 15.24
C VAL A 103 0.67 -2.79 16.68
N PHE A 104 1.54 -1.83 17.00
CA PHE A 104 1.77 -1.34 18.36
C PHE A 104 0.52 -0.82 19.10
N PRO A 105 -0.28 0.13 18.56
CA PRO A 105 -1.41 0.71 19.28
C PRO A 105 -2.60 -0.25 19.37
N VAL A 106 -2.70 -1.21 18.43
CA VAL A 106 -3.74 -2.25 18.47
C VAL A 106 -3.41 -3.27 19.55
N GLN A 107 -2.14 -3.67 19.67
CA GLN A 107 -1.69 -4.52 20.77
C GLN A 107 -1.83 -3.82 22.13
N GLN A 108 -1.36 -2.57 22.26
CA GLN A 108 -1.25 -1.90 23.55
C GLN A 108 -2.61 -1.45 24.11
N ARG A 109 -3.58 -1.13 23.25
CA ARG A 109 -4.83 -0.45 23.66
C ARG A 109 -6.10 -1.25 23.43
N HIS A 110 -6.02 -2.42 22.80
CA HIS A 110 -7.19 -3.23 22.42
C HIS A 110 -6.97 -4.74 22.65
N ASP A 111 -5.96 -5.12 23.44
CA ASP A 111 -5.66 -6.51 23.85
C ASP A 111 -5.51 -7.51 22.69
N VAL A 112 -5.19 -7.02 21.49
CA VAL A 112 -4.94 -7.89 20.34
C VAL A 112 -3.53 -8.48 20.47
N PRO A 113 -3.37 -9.81 20.44
CA PRO A 113 -2.05 -10.43 20.44
C PRO A 113 -1.19 -9.92 19.30
N THR A 114 0.09 -9.70 19.56
CA THR A 114 1.03 -9.17 18.56
C THR A 114 1.05 -10.01 17.29
N THR A 115 0.98 -11.34 17.40
CA THR A 115 0.94 -12.25 16.25
C THR A 115 -0.33 -12.09 15.42
N THR A 116 -1.49 -11.90 16.07
CA THR A 116 -2.76 -11.57 15.37
C THR A 116 -2.68 -10.20 14.69
N ALA A 117 -2.14 -9.19 15.35
CA ALA A 117 -2.00 -7.85 14.76
C ALA A 117 -1.06 -7.88 13.53
N ILE A 118 0.05 -8.62 13.59
CA ILE A 118 0.94 -8.83 12.43
C ILE A 118 0.21 -9.60 11.32
N ALA A 119 -0.55 -10.64 11.65
CA ALA A 119 -1.35 -11.40 10.68
C ALA A 119 -2.37 -10.50 9.96
N ALA A 120 -3.06 -9.65 10.71
CA ALA A 120 -4.03 -8.69 10.16
C ALA A 120 -3.38 -7.69 9.19
N VAL A 121 -2.25 -7.09 9.57
CA VAL A 121 -1.49 -6.17 8.71
C VAL A 121 -0.93 -6.90 7.48
N SER A 122 -0.49 -8.15 7.62
CA SER A 122 0.04 -8.96 6.51
C SER A 122 -1.03 -9.26 5.46
N VAL A 123 -2.23 -9.67 5.90
CA VAL A 123 -3.38 -9.88 5.01
C VAL A 123 -3.78 -8.57 4.33
N GLU A 124 -3.81 -7.48 5.09
CA GLU A 124 -4.15 -6.17 4.57
C GLU A 124 -3.20 -5.75 3.43
N LYS A 125 -1.90 -5.92 3.63
CA LYS A 125 -0.87 -5.60 2.62
C LYS A 125 -0.94 -6.52 1.41
N ALA A 126 -1.24 -7.80 1.60
CA ALA A 126 -1.46 -8.71 0.48
C ALA A 126 -2.65 -8.28 -0.40
N LEU A 127 -3.75 -7.85 0.22
CA LEU A 127 -4.92 -7.32 -0.50
C LEU A 127 -4.60 -5.98 -1.19
N GLU A 128 -3.83 -5.11 -0.55
CA GLU A 128 -3.36 -3.86 -1.14
C GLU A 128 -2.54 -4.09 -2.40
N LEU A 129 -1.52 -4.94 -2.30
CA LEU A 129 -0.65 -5.29 -3.43
C LEU A 129 -1.44 -5.98 -4.54
N LEU A 130 -2.36 -6.88 -4.20
CA LEU A 130 -3.21 -7.55 -5.19
C LEU A 130 -3.99 -6.53 -6.02
N VAL A 131 -4.73 -5.61 -5.39
CA VAL A 131 -5.54 -4.65 -6.13
C VAL A 131 -4.67 -3.61 -6.84
N ASN A 132 -3.56 -3.17 -6.24
CA ASN A 132 -2.59 -2.29 -6.90
C ASN A 132 -2.06 -2.91 -8.20
N PHE A 133 -1.66 -4.19 -8.17
CA PHE A 133 -1.13 -4.87 -9.35
C PHE A 133 -2.22 -5.20 -10.38
N LEU A 134 -3.44 -5.51 -9.95
CA LEU A 134 -4.58 -5.64 -10.87
C LEU A 134 -4.92 -4.32 -11.56
N PHE A 135 -4.85 -3.21 -10.83
CA PHE A 135 -5.02 -1.89 -11.41
C PHE A 135 -3.93 -1.58 -12.44
N LEU A 136 -2.65 -1.80 -12.09
CA LEU A 136 -1.52 -1.64 -13.03
C LEU A 136 -1.67 -2.53 -14.26
N ALA A 137 -2.10 -3.78 -14.10
CA ALA A 137 -2.38 -4.68 -15.20
C ALA A 137 -3.51 -4.16 -16.10
N THR A 138 -4.57 -3.61 -15.51
CA THR A 138 -5.67 -3.01 -16.25
C THR A 138 -5.21 -1.80 -17.06
N GLY A 139 -4.39 -0.93 -16.47
CA GLY A 139 -3.78 0.20 -17.18
C GLY A 139 -2.89 -0.25 -18.35
N LEU A 140 -2.07 -1.27 -18.15
CA LEU A 140 -1.25 -1.86 -19.21
C LEU A 140 -2.10 -2.46 -20.34
N LEU A 141 -3.18 -3.19 -20.01
CA LEU A 141 -4.10 -3.75 -21.00
C LEU A 141 -4.79 -2.65 -21.81
N ILE A 142 -5.27 -1.59 -21.16
CA ILE A 142 -5.88 -0.45 -21.84
C ILE A 142 -4.87 0.22 -22.77
N SER A 143 -3.64 0.45 -22.33
CA SER A 143 -2.56 1.02 -23.15
C SER A 143 -2.21 0.13 -24.36
N LEU A 144 -2.24 -1.20 -24.20
CA LEU A 144 -2.01 -2.14 -25.31
C LEU A 144 -3.16 -2.16 -26.35
N LEU A 145 -4.37 -1.82 -25.93
CA LEU A 145 -5.57 -1.76 -26.79
C LEU A 145 -5.77 -0.36 -27.41
N GLY A 146 -5.34 0.70 -26.74
CA GLY A 146 -5.30 2.07 -27.24
C GLY A 146 -4.25 2.20 -28.34
N GLN A 147 -4.67 2.55 -29.55
CA GLN A 147 -3.81 2.53 -30.73
C GLN A 147 -2.74 3.63 -30.67
N GLY A 148 -1.52 3.26 -30.25
CA GLY A 148 -0.29 4.05 -30.35
C GLY A 148 0.90 3.10 -30.46
N GLU A 149 1.96 3.50 -31.15
CA GLU A 149 3.10 2.62 -31.54
C GLU A 149 3.51 1.66 -30.42
N LYS A 150 3.19 0.37 -30.62
CA LYS A 150 3.44 -0.68 -29.64
C LYS A 150 4.93 -1.00 -29.65
N GLY A 151 5.70 -0.30 -28.82
CA GLY A 151 7.11 -0.57 -28.64
C GLY A 151 7.35 -1.95 -28.02
N ALA A 152 8.50 -2.56 -28.33
CA ALA A 152 8.95 -3.81 -27.70
C ALA A 152 8.98 -3.74 -26.16
N LEU A 153 9.14 -2.52 -25.61
CA LEU A 153 9.09 -2.25 -24.18
C LEU A 153 7.73 -2.62 -23.56
N THR A 154 6.60 -2.34 -24.21
CA THR A 154 5.26 -2.59 -23.64
C THR A 154 4.98 -4.09 -23.52
N TYR A 155 5.37 -4.89 -24.51
CA TYR A 155 5.26 -6.36 -24.43
C TYR A 155 6.23 -6.96 -23.41
N GLY A 156 7.41 -6.34 -23.23
CA GLY A 156 8.38 -6.72 -22.19
C GLY A 156 7.86 -6.53 -20.76
N LEU A 157 6.84 -5.70 -20.53
CA LEU A 157 6.24 -5.47 -19.21
C LEU A 157 5.22 -6.55 -18.81
N ILE A 158 4.71 -7.34 -19.75
CA ILE A 158 3.68 -8.35 -19.46
C ILE A 158 4.18 -9.40 -18.45
N PRO A 159 5.37 -10.03 -18.62
CA PRO A 159 5.88 -10.98 -17.64
C PRO A 159 6.09 -10.36 -16.25
N LEU A 160 6.50 -9.08 -16.20
CA LEU A 160 6.67 -8.36 -14.94
C LEU A 160 5.34 -8.20 -14.21
N VAL A 161 4.29 -7.77 -14.90
CA VAL A 161 2.95 -7.61 -14.32
C VAL A 161 2.39 -8.96 -13.85
N ILE A 162 2.54 -10.02 -14.65
CA ILE A 162 2.14 -11.38 -14.25
C ILE A 162 2.91 -11.81 -13.00
N GLY A 163 4.23 -11.59 -12.97
CA GLY A 163 5.08 -11.87 -11.82
C GLY A 163 4.61 -11.11 -10.57
N LEU A 164 4.33 -9.82 -10.69
CA LEU A 164 3.85 -8.99 -9.57
C LEU A 164 2.50 -9.47 -9.04
N ILE A 165 1.52 -9.77 -9.89
CA ILE A 165 0.22 -10.32 -9.46
C ILE A 165 0.38 -11.70 -8.83
N SER A 166 1.28 -12.52 -9.35
CA SER A 166 1.46 -13.90 -8.88
C SER A 166 1.87 -13.96 -7.41
N VAL A 167 2.59 -12.96 -6.89
CA VAL A 167 3.07 -12.93 -5.50
C VAL A 167 1.92 -12.86 -4.48
N PRO A 168 1.07 -11.81 -4.43
CA PRO A 168 -0.02 -11.75 -3.47
C PRO A 168 -1.09 -12.82 -3.72
N VAL A 169 -1.32 -13.21 -4.99
CA VAL A 169 -2.25 -14.31 -5.30
C VAL A 169 -1.75 -15.62 -4.70
N THR A 170 -0.48 -15.97 -4.93
CA THR A 170 0.11 -17.20 -4.39
C THR A 170 0.16 -17.15 -2.87
N PHE A 171 0.51 -16.00 -2.29
CA PHE A 171 0.49 -15.79 -0.84
C PHE A 171 -0.89 -16.13 -0.25
N LEU A 172 -1.96 -15.46 -0.71
CA LEU A 172 -3.32 -15.67 -0.19
C LEU A 172 -3.81 -17.10 -0.47
N TRP A 173 -3.48 -17.65 -1.62
CA TRP A 173 -3.86 -19.01 -2.02
C TRP A 173 -3.21 -20.10 -1.16
N LEU A 174 -1.93 -19.94 -0.81
CA LEU A 174 -1.22 -20.88 0.07
C LEU A 174 -1.85 -20.94 1.46
N PHE A 175 -2.19 -19.78 2.05
CA PHE A 175 -2.89 -19.72 3.33
C PHE A 175 -4.32 -20.24 3.25
N TRP A 176 -5.03 -19.98 2.14
CA TRP A 176 -6.35 -20.57 1.91
C TRP A 176 -6.30 -22.11 1.86
N ARG A 177 -5.21 -22.68 1.33
CA ARG A 177 -4.94 -24.13 1.36
C ARG A 177 -4.47 -24.65 2.73
N GLY A 178 -4.30 -23.78 3.72
CA GLY A 178 -3.78 -24.16 5.04
C GLY A 178 -2.28 -24.46 5.08
N GLN A 179 -1.51 -23.84 4.18
CA GLN A 179 -0.05 -23.97 4.18
C GLN A 179 0.61 -22.85 4.98
N GLN A 180 1.80 -23.15 5.49
CA GLN A 180 2.67 -22.23 6.25
C GLN A 180 3.98 -21.96 5.45
N PRO A 181 3.92 -21.20 4.35
CA PRO A 181 5.06 -21.04 3.44
C PRO A 181 6.31 -20.45 4.08
N ILE A 182 6.17 -19.45 4.94
CA ILE A 182 7.29 -18.77 5.59
C ILE A 182 7.95 -19.70 6.60
N SER A 183 7.16 -20.39 7.43
CA SER A 183 7.69 -21.34 8.42
C SER A 183 8.35 -22.54 7.75
N ARG A 184 7.81 -23.02 6.62
CA ARG A 184 8.48 -24.06 5.80
C ARG A 184 9.83 -23.59 5.28
N LEU A 185 9.91 -22.37 4.74
CA LEU A 185 11.16 -21.79 4.26
C LEU A 185 12.18 -21.64 5.39
N LEU A 186 11.76 -21.16 6.56
CA LEU A 186 12.64 -20.98 7.71
C LEU A 186 13.13 -22.29 8.30
N ARG A 187 12.27 -23.33 8.38
CA ARG A 187 12.69 -24.69 8.77
C ARG A 187 13.72 -25.26 7.79
N TRP A 188 13.52 -25.06 6.49
CA TRP A 188 14.48 -25.47 5.47
C TRP A 188 15.83 -24.74 5.60
N LEU A 189 15.82 -23.42 5.85
CA LEU A 189 17.03 -22.63 6.08
C LEU A 189 17.77 -23.05 7.36
N GLN A 190 17.04 -23.31 8.45
CA GLN A 190 17.62 -23.78 9.70
C GLN A 190 18.30 -25.15 9.54
N GLY A 191 17.68 -26.07 8.79
CA GLY A 191 18.27 -27.37 8.47
C GLY A 191 19.54 -27.27 7.63
N ARG A 192 19.65 -26.24 6.78
CA ARG A 192 20.82 -26.01 5.92
C ARG A 192 21.94 -25.23 6.60
N ILE A 193 21.61 -24.37 7.55
CA ILE A 193 22.57 -23.50 8.25
C ILE A 193 22.43 -23.75 9.76
N SER A 194 23.13 -24.77 10.25
CA SER A 194 23.07 -25.26 11.64
C SER A 194 23.40 -24.22 12.73
N ARG A 195 24.00 -23.08 12.35
CA ARG A 195 24.31 -21.96 13.26
C ARG A 195 23.10 -21.05 13.54
N LEU A 196 22.04 -21.13 12.75
CA LEU A 196 20.84 -20.29 12.93
C LEU A 196 19.95 -20.87 14.03
N ARG A 197 19.84 -20.16 15.16
CA ARG A 197 18.91 -20.50 16.26
C ARG A 197 17.61 -19.72 16.10
N LEU A 198 16.71 -20.25 15.26
CA LEU A 198 15.44 -19.58 14.91
C LEU A 198 14.24 -20.05 15.74
N GLY A 199 14.40 -20.93 16.72
CA GLY A 199 13.27 -21.61 17.39
C GLY A 199 12.17 -20.67 17.91
N GLN A 200 12.53 -19.60 18.63
CA GLN A 200 11.55 -18.64 19.14
C GLN A 200 10.89 -17.82 18.03
N ILE A 201 11.65 -17.41 17.00
CA ILE A 201 11.13 -16.65 15.86
C ILE A 201 10.21 -17.53 15.02
N LEU A 202 10.58 -18.80 14.81
CA LEU A 202 9.81 -19.78 14.06
C LEU A 202 8.44 -20.00 14.72
N ALA A 203 8.41 -20.22 16.05
CA ALA A 203 7.15 -20.38 16.77
C ALA A 203 6.22 -19.15 16.62
N ARG A 204 6.79 -17.93 16.70
CA ARG A 204 6.03 -16.69 16.48
C ARG A 204 5.51 -16.55 15.05
N ILE A 205 6.31 -16.95 14.06
CA ILE A 205 5.89 -16.89 12.65
C ILE A 205 4.83 -17.96 12.36
N GLU A 206 4.94 -19.14 12.94
CA GLU A 206 3.91 -20.18 12.86
C GLU A 206 2.59 -19.68 13.43
N GLU A 207 2.59 -19.03 14.61
CA GLU A 207 1.40 -18.38 15.19
C GLU A 207 0.79 -17.32 14.26
N VAL A 208 1.63 -16.51 13.59
CA VAL A 208 1.16 -15.51 12.60
C VAL A 208 0.53 -16.21 11.39
N GLU A 209 1.20 -17.20 10.81
CA GLU A 209 0.73 -17.94 9.63
C GLU A 209 -0.56 -18.73 9.91
N ASP A 210 -0.70 -19.26 11.13
CA ASP A 210 -1.93 -19.90 11.58
C ASP A 210 -3.07 -18.89 11.69
N GLY A 211 -2.81 -17.68 12.19
CA GLY A 211 -3.77 -16.59 12.21
C GLY A 211 -4.23 -16.18 10.80
N ILE A 212 -3.29 -16.05 9.86
CA ILE A 212 -3.60 -15.75 8.44
C ILE A 212 -4.41 -16.89 7.82
N THR A 213 -4.00 -18.14 8.03
CA THR A 213 -4.70 -19.34 7.55
C THR A 213 -6.12 -19.41 8.08
N ALA A 214 -6.29 -19.21 9.39
CA ALA A 214 -7.59 -19.25 10.05
C ALA A 214 -8.52 -18.18 9.46
N PHE A 215 -8.03 -16.95 9.27
CA PHE A 215 -8.78 -15.88 8.61
C PHE A 215 -9.18 -16.24 7.18
N CYS A 216 -8.23 -16.69 6.35
CA CYS A 216 -8.48 -17.03 4.95
C CYS A 216 -9.53 -18.16 4.80
N ARG A 217 -9.56 -19.13 5.72
CA ARG A 217 -10.46 -20.30 5.63
C ARG A 217 -11.81 -20.08 6.34
N HIS A 218 -11.81 -19.44 7.51
CA HIS A 218 -12.99 -19.37 8.37
C HIS A 218 -13.70 -18.02 8.34
N ALA A 219 -13.09 -16.96 7.77
CA ALA A 219 -13.70 -15.63 7.67
C ALA A 219 -13.93 -15.16 6.21
N PRO A 220 -14.60 -15.95 5.33
CA PRO A 220 -14.77 -15.60 3.92
C PRO A 220 -15.63 -14.34 3.70
N ARG A 221 -16.53 -14.02 4.64
CA ARG A 221 -17.30 -12.77 4.60
C ARG A 221 -16.39 -11.56 4.81
N ALA A 222 -15.57 -11.58 5.85
CA ALA A 222 -14.59 -10.52 6.12
C ALA A 222 -13.59 -10.37 4.97
N MET A 223 -13.07 -11.47 4.42
CA MET A 223 -12.18 -11.45 3.26
C MET A 223 -12.83 -10.78 2.04
N ARG A 224 -14.09 -11.11 1.72
CA ARG A 224 -14.82 -10.48 0.61
C ARG A 224 -15.06 -8.99 0.85
N LEU A 225 -15.44 -8.59 2.06
CA LEU A 225 -15.65 -7.19 2.40
C LEU A 225 -14.34 -6.38 2.36
N ALA A 226 -13.24 -6.96 2.83
CA ALA A 226 -11.91 -6.37 2.74
C ALA A 226 -11.43 -6.22 1.28
N LEU A 227 -11.71 -7.21 0.42
CA LEU A 227 -11.41 -7.14 -1.01
C LEU A 227 -12.27 -6.09 -1.72
N LEU A 228 -13.58 -6.07 -1.46
CA LEU A 228 -14.49 -5.03 -2.00
C LEU A 228 -14.05 -3.64 -1.55
N GLY A 229 -13.70 -3.47 -0.27
CA GLY A 229 -13.15 -2.21 0.25
C GLY A 229 -11.88 -1.78 -0.49
N SER A 230 -11.03 -2.72 -0.91
CA SER A 230 -9.83 -2.43 -1.70
C SER A 230 -10.16 -1.90 -3.10
N PHE A 231 -11.16 -2.48 -3.78
CA PHE A 231 -11.64 -1.99 -5.07
C PHE A 231 -12.32 -0.63 -4.97
N ILE A 232 -13.20 -0.45 -3.98
CA ILE A 232 -13.86 0.84 -3.72
C ILE A 232 -12.81 1.92 -3.46
N ASN A 233 -11.79 1.61 -2.66
CA ASN A 233 -10.71 2.55 -2.39
C ASN A 233 -9.99 3.00 -3.67
N TRP A 234 -9.66 2.05 -4.55
CA TRP A 234 -9.03 2.38 -5.83
C TRP A 234 -9.94 3.21 -6.74
N SER A 235 -11.24 2.90 -6.79
CA SER A 235 -12.21 3.71 -7.53
C SER A 235 -12.32 5.13 -6.98
N LEU A 236 -12.28 5.30 -5.66
CA LEU A 236 -12.28 6.62 -5.02
C LEU A 236 -11.01 7.40 -5.33
N MET A 237 -9.84 6.75 -5.32
CA MET A 237 -8.58 7.39 -5.72
C MET A 237 -8.61 7.83 -7.19
N LEU A 238 -9.15 7.01 -8.10
CA LEU A 238 -9.34 7.39 -9.50
C LEU A 238 -10.29 8.58 -9.65
N LEU A 239 -11.39 8.57 -8.90
CA LEU A 239 -12.34 9.68 -8.88
C LEU A 239 -11.69 10.97 -8.36
N GLU A 240 -10.85 10.86 -7.33
CA GLU A 240 -10.07 11.98 -6.79
C GLU A 240 -9.13 12.56 -7.83
N TYR A 241 -8.35 11.71 -8.52
CA TYR A 241 -7.50 12.16 -9.61
C TYR A 241 -8.30 12.84 -10.70
N TRP A 242 -9.38 12.21 -11.19
CA TRP A 242 -10.25 12.80 -12.20
C TRP A 242 -10.80 14.18 -11.76
N PHE A 243 -11.21 14.31 -10.49
CA PHE A 243 -11.70 15.56 -9.93
C PHE A 243 -10.63 16.66 -9.93
N LEU A 244 -9.39 16.33 -9.55
CA LEU A 244 -8.28 17.29 -9.59
C LEU A 244 -8.00 17.78 -11.02
N TYR A 245 -7.96 16.87 -12.00
CA TYR A 245 -7.79 17.23 -13.40
C TYR A 245 -8.94 18.10 -13.94
N TYR A 246 -10.18 17.76 -13.55
CA TYR A 246 -11.35 18.56 -13.89
C TYR A 246 -11.25 20.00 -13.37
N ILE A 247 -10.85 20.18 -12.10
CA ILE A 247 -10.70 21.52 -11.52
C ILE A 247 -9.54 22.30 -12.17
N LEU A 248 -8.44 21.62 -12.51
CA LEU A 248 -7.28 22.23 -13.15
C LEU A 248 -7.52 22.60 -14.61
N GLY A 249 -8.71 22.31 -15.16
CA GLY A 249 -9.10 22.69 -16.52
C GLY A 249 -8.47 21.82 -17.61
N THR A 250 -7.91 20.66 -17.24
CA THR A 250 -7.39 19.65 -18.16
C THR A 250 -8.33 18.43 -18.14
N PRO A 251 -9.43 18.44 -18.93
CA PRO A 251 -10.38 17.34 -18.90
C PRO A 251 -9.70 16.07 -19.42
N LEU A 252 -9.35 15.17 -18.50
CA LEU A 252 -8.93 13.82 -18.87
C LEU A 252 -10.12 13.09 -19.47
N THR A 253 -10.04 12.82 -20.76
CA THR A 253 -10.80 11.70 -21.33
C THR A 253 -10.07 10.41 -21.00
N PRO A 254 -10.78 9.28 -20.73
CA PRO A 254 -10.14 7.99 -20.47
C PRO A 254 -9.13 7.55 -21.53
N LEU A 255 -9.26 8.07 -22.76
CA LEU A 255 -8.33 7.84 -23.87
C LEU A 255 -6.97 8.56 -23.70
N MET A 256 -6.95 9.74 -23.06
CA MET A 256 -5.71 10.51 -22.82
C MET A 256 -4.81 9.90 -21.75
N LEU A 257 -5.31 8.95 -20.95
CA LEU A 257 -4.51 8.17 -20.00
C LEU A 257 -3.82 6.96 -20.68
N ALA A 258 -4.18 6.65 -21.92
CA ALA A 258 -3.66 5.51 -22.69
C ALA A 258 -2.69 5.90 -23.81
N THR A 259 -2.45 7.21 -23.99
CA THR A 259 -1.55 7.84 -24.98
C THR A 259 -0.39 8.52 -24.28
#